data_AF-A0A7Y8KYN2-F1
#
_entry.id   AF-A0A7Y8KYN2-F1
#
_cell.length_a   1.000
_cell.length_b   1.000
_cell.length_c   1.000
_cell.angle_alpha   90.00
_cell.angle_beta   90.00
_cell.angle_gamma   90.00
#
_symmetry.space_group_name_H-M   'P 1'
#
loop_
_entity.id
_entity.type
_entity.pdbx_description
1 polymer ?
#
loop_
_entity_poly.entity_id
_entity_poly.type
_entity_poly.pdbx_seq_one_letter_code
_entity_poly.pdbx_strand_id
1 'polypeptide(L)'
;MNHAHTLPNRSPLAALRLLSASLLMAGLVACGGGSDGDTTAAAKSYKGTVTSFDSPQSFSVDGIPVDASGSNAVPQGMATGTRVEIQGEMVNGRLQARRVELDDNDDTDDGNTDPNELDGRVTAYSGPTRFSVDGIAVDANAVPTTLAIGMRVEVYGAMSNGTMVASRVKVENQSGSDDNADDDNDANDDSDSGNDDLCDAVGKSACEDDGKD
;
A
#
# COMPACT_ATOMS: atom_id res chain seq x y z
N MET A 1 68.93 -17.46 -1.65
CA MET A 1 68.06 -17.59 -0.47
C MET A 1 68.24 -16.34 0.36
N ASN A 2 67.48 -15.28 0.09
CA ASN A 2 67.62 -14.00 0.80
C ASN A 2 66.44 -13.87 1.76
N HIS A 3 66.74 -14.02 3.05
CA HIS A 3 65.80 -13.78 4.15
C HIS A 3 65.71 -12.27 4.40
N ALA A 4 64.53 -11.69 4.18
CA ALA A 4 64.21 -10.35 4.67
C ALA A 4 63.55 -10.48 6.06
N HIS A 5 64.08 -9.74 7.03
CA HIS A 5 63.61 -9.66 8.40
C HIS A 5 63.18 -8.21 8.70
N THR A 6 62.05 -8.06 9.41
CA THR A 6 61.63 -6.88 10.21
C THR A 6 61.09 -5.68 9.41
N LEU A 7 59.90 -5.11 9.68
CA LEU A 7 59.46 -4.52 10.96
C LEU A 7 57.91 -4.53 11.15
N PRO A 8 57.42 -4.58 12.40
CA PRO A 8 56.00 -4.40 12.73
C PRO A 8 55.59 -2.92 12.78
N ASN A 9 54.51 -2.58 12.08
CA ASN A 9 53.89 -1.25 12.11
C ASN A 9 53.01 -1.09 13.36
N ARG A 10 53.37 -0.16 14.25
CA ARG A 10 52.54 0.23 15.41
C ARG A 10 51.82 1.54 15.10
N SER A 11 50.50 1.47 14.98
CA SER A 11 49.61 2.64 14.87
C SER A 11 49.50 3.37 16.22
N PRO A 12 49.66 4.70 16.27
CA PRO A 12 49.43 5.46 17.50
C PRO A 12 47.94 5.70 17.75
N LEU A 13 47.53 5.42 18.99
CA LEU A 13 46.28 5.82 19.61
C LEU A 13 46.14 7.34 19.59
N ALA A 14 45.10 7.87 18.94
CA ALA A 14 44.64 9.24 19.13
C ALA A 14 43.24 9.21 19.72
N ALA A 15 43.16 9.50 21.02
CA ALA A 15 41.94 9.78 21.73
C ALA A 15 41.48 11.21 21.43
N LEU A 16 40.21 11.40 21.07
CA LEU A 16 39.57 12.71 21.23
C LEU A 16 38.12 12.55 21.68
N ARG A 17 37.90 12.92 22.94
CA ARG A 17 36.61 13.07 23.61
C ARG A 17 35.94 14.35 23.14
N LEU A 18 34.73 14.26 22.60
CA LEU A 18 33.73 15.34 22.58
C LEU A 18 32.33 14.70 22.59
N LEU A 19 31.80 14.42 23.78
CA LEU A 19 30.37 14.09 23.97
C LEU A 19 29.72 15.29 24.66
N SER A 20 29.30 16.24 23.84
CA SER A 20 28.40 17.32 24.22
C SER A 20 26.99 16.75 24.42
N ALA A 21 26.49 16.90 25.64
CA ALA A 21 25.12 16.60 26.06
C ALA A 21 24.15 17.75 25.69
N SER A 22 22.85 17.43 25.73
CA SER A 22 21.67 18.30 25.59
C SER A 22 21.18 18.46 24.13
N LEU A 23 19.89 18.37 23.80
CA LEU A 23 18.66 18.66 24.55
C LEU A 23 17.59 17.57 24.34
N LEU A 24 16.90 17.18 25.42
CA LEU A 24 15.56 16.58 25.33
C LEU A 24 14.55 17.69 25.06
N MET A 25 13.86 17.63 23.92
CA MET A 25 12.63 18.40 23.70
C MET A 25 11.49 17.40 23.50
N ALA A 26 10.77 17.14 24.59
CA ALA A 26 9.53 16.39 24.61
C ALA A 26 8.37 17.39 24.71
N GLY A 27 7.47 17.36 23.73
CA GLY A 27 6.27 18.19 23.75
C GLY A 27 5.57 18.20 22.40
N LEU A 28 5.05 17.07 21.95
CA LEU A 28 4.02 17.07 20.91
C LEU A 28 2.71 16.55 21.53
N VAL A 29 1.85 17.50 21.89
CA VAL A 29 0.42 17.25 22.10
C VAL A 29 -0.19 17.11 20.71
N ALA A 30 -0.49 15.88 20.31
CA ALA A 30 -1.32 15.59 19.15
C ALA A 30 -2.75 15.33 19.65
N CYS A 31 -3.68 16.23 19.34
CA CYS A 31 -5.10 16.08 19.62
C CYS A 31 -5.88 16.16 18.30
N GLY A 32 -6.62 15.09 17.97
CA GLY A 32 -7.54 14.94 16.83
C GLY A 32 -6.92 14.30 15.59
N GLY A 33 -7.02 13.01 15.30
CA GLY A 33 -7.94 11.99 15.81
C GLY A 33 -9.25 11.97 15.02
N GLY A 34 -9.18 11.74 13.71
CA GLY A 34 -10.35 11.71 12.83
C GLY A 34 -9.95 11.38 11.39
N SER A 35 -9.39 10.19 11.19
CA SER A 35 -9.41 9.56 9.87
C SER A 35 -10.17 8.26 10.04
N ASP A 36 -11.49 8.37 10.09
CA ASP A 36 -12.38 7.33 9.59
C ASP A 36 -12.25 7.30 8.06
N GLY A 37 -11.01 7.11 7.61
CA GLY A 37 -10.77 6.45 6.36
C GLY A 37 -11.00 4.99 6.67
N ASP A 38 -12.21 4.53 6.40
CA ASP A 38 -12.37 3.28 5.67
C ASP A 38 -11.65 3.38 4.31
N THR A 39 -10.37 3.74 4.33
CA THR A 39 -9.40 3.09 3.50
C THR A 39 -9.26 1.73 4.17
N THR A 40 -10.10 0.79 3.76
CA THR A 40 -9.55 -0.50 3.38
C THR A 40 -8.33 -0.18 2.51
N ALA A 41 -7.18 -0.01 3.16
CA ALA A 41 -5.88 -0.06 2.54
C ALA A 41 -5.86 -1.49 2.04
N ALA A 42 -6.41 -1.68 0.84
CA ALA A 42 -6.52 -2.95 0.20
C ALA A 42 -5.08 -3.48 0.20
N ALA A 43 -4.89 -4.55 0.99
CA ALA A 43 -3.64 -4.78 1.69
C ALA A 43 -2.55 -5.09 0.68
N LYS A 44 -1.39 -4.43 0.80
CA LYS A 44 -0.21 -4.85 0.05
C LYS A 44 0.16 -6.24 0.51
N SER A 45 0.04 -7.21 -0.37
CA SER A 45 0.30 -8.61 -0.02
C SER A 45 1.07 -9.35 -1.09
N TYR A 46 1.79 -10.35 -0.63
CA TYR A 46 2.48 -11.30 -1.49
C TYR A 46 2.08 -12.72 -1.07
N LYS A 47 1.47 -13.46 -1.99
CA LYS A 47 1.20 -14.89 -1.85
C LYS A 47 2.30 -15.68 -2.55
N GLY A 48 2.81 -16.70 -1.86
CA GLY A 48 3.89 -17.51 -2.39
C GLY A 48 4.23 -18.73 -1.54
N THR A 49 5.31 -19.42 -1.89
CA THR A 49 5.75 -20.63 -1.19
C THR A 49 6.98 -20.37 -0.32
N VAL A 50 6.97 -20.85 0.92
CA VAL A 50 8.13 -20.78 1.82
C VAL A 50 9.28 -21.62 1.24
N THR A 51 10.37 -20.97 0.85
CA THR A 51 11.55 -21.62 0.26
C THR A 51 12.63 -21.98 1.29
N SER A 52 12.72 -21.23 2.38
CA SER A 52 13.57 -21.55 3.54
C SER A 52 12.89 -21.12 4.83
N PHE A 53 13.11 -21.85 5.92
CA PHE A 53 12.50 -21.56 7.21
C PHE A 53 13.53 -21.71 8.34
N ASP A 54 14.05 -20.60 8.84
CA ASP A 54 14.99 -20.61 9.97
C ASP A 54 14.26 -20.50 11.30
N SER A 55 13.23 -19.66 11.36
CA SER A 55 12.34 -19.50 12.51
C SER A 55 11.03 -18.83 12.09
N PRO A 56 10.00 -18.79 12.96
CA PRO A 56 8.80 -18.01 12.70
C PRO A 56 9.06 -16.51 12.45
N GLN A 57 10.21 -15.98 12.81
CA GLN A 57 10.55 -14.56 12.63
C GLN A 57 11.47 -14.31 11.43
N SER A 58 12.05 -15.37 10.84
CA SER A 58 13.02 -15.28 9.75
C SER A 58 12.88 -16.48 8.82
N PHE A 59 12.45 -16.22 7.61
CA PHE A 59 12.22 -17.24 6.57
C PHE A 59 12.30 -16.57 5.19
N SER A 60 12.16 -17.34 4.11
CA SER A 60 12.03 -16.80 2.76
C SER A 60 10.81 -17.35 2.04
N VAL A 61 10.20 -16.54 1.19
CA VAL A 61 9.09 -16.93 0.31
C VAL A 61 9.49 -16.67 -1.14
N ASP A 62 9.54 -17.72 -1.94
CA ASP A 62 10.05 -17.73 -3.32
C ASP A 62 11.40 -17.01 -3.50
N GLY A 63 12.27 -17.17 -2.50
CA GLY A 63 13.59 -16.53 -2.44
C GLY A 63 13.60 -15.08 -1.93
N ILE A 64 12.46 -14.46 -1.66
CA ILE A 64 12.38 -13.15 -0.99
C ILE A 64 12.62 -13.37 0.50
N PRO A 65 13.66 -12.77 1.11
CA PRO A 65 13.88 -12.89 2.55
C PRO A 65 12.82 -12.08 3.31
N VAL A 66 12.25 -12.68 4.36
CA VAL A 66 11.18 -12.15 5.19
C VAL A 66 11.67 -12.00 6.62
N ASP A 67 11.37 -10.86 7.23
CA ASP A 67 11.49 -10.66 8.67
C ASP A 67 10.10 -10.39 9.23
N ALA A 68 9.67 -11.28 10.10
CA ALA A 68 8.38 -11.21 10.78
C ALA A 68 8.53 -10.82 12.26
N SER A 69 9.67 -10.24 12.67
CA SER A 69 9.89 -9.73 14.03
C SER A 69 8.88 -8.65 14.46
N GLY A 70 8.29 -7.95 13.49
CA GLY A 70 7.22 -6.98 13.70
C GLY A 70 5.80 -7.53 13.53
N SER A 71 5.63 -8.81 13.21
CA SER A 71 4.31 -9.44 13.03
C SER A 71 3.69 -9.82 14.37
N ASN A 72 2.39 -9.56 14.55
CA ASN A 72 1.67 -9.89 15.78
C ASN A 72 1.52 -11.41 16.01
N ALA A 73 1.55 -12.20 14.94
CA ALA A 73 1.54 -13.66 15.00
C ALA A 73 2.08 -14.25 13.69
N VAL A 74 2.68 -15.43 13.79
CA VAL A 74 3.03 -16.27 12.65
C VAL A 74 2.38 -17.64 12.87
N PRO A 75 1.68 -18.20 11.87
CA PRO A 75 0.93 -19.45 12.04
C PRO A 75 1.81 -20.60 12.51
N GLN A 76 1.24 -21.46 13.36
CA GLN A 76 1.88 -22.71 13.74
C GLN A 76 1.93 -23.64 12.52
N GLY A 77 2.97 -24.48 12.45
CA GLY A 77 3.10 -25.47 11.37
C GLY A 77 3.66 -24.95 10.05
N MET A 78 4.10 -23.69 9.99
CA MET A 78 4.89 -23.21 8.85
C MET A 78 6.20 -23.98 8.72
N ALA A 79 6.51 -24.38 7.49
CA ALA A 79 7.76 -25.03 7.10
C ALA A 79 8.07 -24.71 5.62
N THR A 80 9.23 -25.14 5.12
CA THR A 80 9.50 -25.12 3.68
C THR A 80 8.42 -25.88 2.91
N GLY A 81 7.93 -25.30 1.83
CA GLY A 81 6.85 -25.83 1.00
C GLY A 81 5.45 -25.39 1.44
N THR A 82 5.30 -24.76 2.61
CA THR A 82 4.04 -24.14 3.02
C THR A 82 3.74 -22.93 2.14
N ARG A 83 2.48 -22.74 1.77
CA ARG A 83 2.03 -21.51 1.12
C ARG A 83 1.53 -20.52 2.14
N VAL A 84 1.84 -19.26 1.87
CA VAL A 84 1.53 -18.17 2.77
C VAL A 84 1.15 -16.92 2.00
N GLU A 85 0.30 -16.13 2.63
CA GLU A 85 0.12 -14.73 2.31
C GLU A 85 0.87 -13.87 3.32
N ILE A 86 1.64 -12.91 2.82
CA ILE A 86 2.38 -11.96 3.66
C ILE A 86 1.90 -10.55 3.36
N GLN A 87 1.42 -9.87 4.39
CA GLN A 87 1.18 -8.43 4.33
C GLN A 87 2.36 -7.69 4.95
N GLY A 88 2.94 -6.74 4.22
CA GLY A 88 4.17 -6.09 4.65
C GLY A 88 4.68 -5.05 3.67
N GLU A 89 5.92 -4.61 3.89
CA GLU A 89 6.60 -3.68 2.98
C GLU A 89 8.01 -4.18 2.66
N MET A 90 8.46 -3.98 1.43
CA MET A 90 9.85 -4.20 1.06
C MET A 90 10.73 -3.10 1.63
N VAL A 91 11.73 -3.48 2.45
CA VAL A 91 12.72 -2.56 3.00
C VAL A 91 14.11 -3.15 2.83
N ASN A 92 14.98 -2.43 2.11
CA ASN A 92 16.36 -2.85 1.83
C ASN A 92 16.45 -4.29 1.27
N GLY A 93 15.52 -4.66 0.38
CA GLY A 93 15.50 -6.00 -0.24
C GLY A 93 14.94 -7.12 0.64
N ARG A 94 14.38 -6.81 1.82
CA ARG A 94 13.75 -7.77 2.72
C ARG A 94 12.32 -7.37 3.00
N LEU A 95 11.39 -8.32 2.94
CA LEU A 95 9.98 -8.09 3.24
C LEU A 95 9.82 -7.99 4.76
N GLN A 96 9.46 -6.81 5.27
CA GLN A 96 9.08 -6.62 6.67
C GLN A 96 7.61 -6.97 6.82
N ALA A 97 7.35 -8.16 7.35
CA ALA A 97 6.00 -8.66 7.53
C ALA A 97 5.32 -8.03 8.75
N ARG A 98 4.09 -7.57 8.56
CA ARG A 98 3.18 -7.12 9.62
C ARG A 98 2.16 -8.21 9.96
N ARG A 99 1.85 -9.08 9.00
CA ARG A 99 0.97 -10.23 9.13
C ARG A 99 1.43 -11.35 8.20
N VAL A 100 1.32 -12.58 8.68
CA VAL A 100 1.60 -13.80 7.92
C VAL A 100 0.43 -14.76 8.13
N GLU A 101 -0.10 -15.31 7.06
CA GLU A 101 -1.22 -16.26 7.07
C GLU A 101 -0.89 -17.50 6.26
N LEU A 102 -1.50 -18.63 6.60
CA LEU A 102 -1.46 -19.82 5.74
C LEU A 102 -2.42 -19.59 4.58
N ASP A 103 -1.96 -19.88 3.37
CA ASP A 103 -2.79 -19.85 2.18
C ASP A 103 -3.26 -21.28 1.88
N ASP A 104 -4.57 -21.49 2.05
CA ASP A 104 -5.21 -22.81 1.98
C ASP A 104 -5.44 -23.30 0.53
N ASN A 105 -4.97 -22.58 -0.50
CA ASN A 105 -5.04 -22.93 -1.93
C ASN A 105 -6.45 -23.00 -2.55
N ASP A 106 -7.47 -22.42 -1.92
CA ASP A 106 -8.83 -22.45 -2.47
C ASP A 106 -9.00 -21.58 -3.74
N ASP A 107 -7.95 -20.87 -4.18
CA ASP A 107 -7.92 -19.98 -5.35
C ASP A 107 -8.00 -20.69 -6.73
N THR A 108 -8.47 -21.96 -6.79
CA THR A 108 -8.71 -22.66 -8.07
C THR A 108 -9.84 -22.08 -8.93
N ASP A 109 -10.63 -21.13 -8.42
CA ASP A 109 -11.86 -20.67 -9.07
C ASP A 109 -11.66 -19.71 -10.26
N ASP A 110 -10.45 -19.20 -10.50
CA ASP A 110 -10.21 -18.11 -11.46
C ASP A 110 -9.51 -18.51 -12.77
N GLY A 111 -9.31 -19.81 -13.01
CA GLY A 111 -8.48 -20.28 -14.13
C GLY A 111 -7.01 -19.85 -14.02
N ASN A 112 -6.61 -19.37 -12.84
CA ASN A 112 -5.26 -18.95 -12.54
C ASN A 112 -4.38 -20.20 -12.40
N THR A 113 -3.48 -20.41 -13.38
CA THR A 113 -2.51 -21.52 -13.32
C THR A 113 -1.32 -21.16 -12.42
N ASP A 114 -1.15 -19.88 -12.10
CA ASP A 114 0.02 -19.39 -11.39
C ASP A 114 -0.24 -19.25 -9.89
N PRO A 115 0.58 -19.90 -9.05
CA PRO A 115 0.34 -20.01 -7.63
C PRO A 115 0.59 -18.72 -6.84
N ASN A 116 1.33 -17.77 -7.40
CA ASN A 116 1.76 -16.58 -6.69
C ASN A 116 0.99 -15.35 -7.16
N GLU A 117 0.76 -14.46 -6.22
CA GLU A 117 0.03 -13.22 -6.40
C GLU A 117 0.76 -12.10 -5.68
N LEU A 118 0.92 -10.96 -6.36
CA LEU A 118 1.45 -9.74 -5.80
C LEU A 118 0.39 -8.65 -5.95
N ASP A 119 -0.17 -8.25 -4.82
CA ASP A 119 -1.10 -7.16 -4.70
C ASP A 119 -0.38 -5.91 -4.18
N GLY A 120 -0.49 -4.81 -4.92
CA GLY A 120 0.04 -3.56 -4.45
C GLY A 120 -0.10 -2.43 -5.46
N ARG A 121 0.74 -1.41 -5.33
CA ARG A 121 0.76 -0.26 -6.24
C ARG A 121 2.01 -0.22 -7.10
N VAL A 122 1.84 0.20 -8.35
CA VAL A 122 2.96 0.50 -9.25
C VAL A 122 3.76 1.67 -8.67
N THR A 123 5.04 1.47 -8.38
CA THR A 123 5.90 2.47 -7.71
C THR A 123 6.98 3.05 -8.64
N ALA A 124 7.42 2.30 -9.65
CA ALA A 124 8.44 2.74 -10.59
C ALA A 124 8.42 1.95 -11.90
N TYR A 125 9.02 2.52 -12.95
CA TYR A 125 9.29 1.84 -14.21
C TYR A 125 10.79 1.68 -14.45
N SER A 126 11.19 0.53 -14.98
CA SER A 126 12.56 0.24 -15.42
C SER A 126 12.65 -0.11 -16.90
N GLY A 127 11.51 -0.19 -17.59
CA GLY A 127 11.40 -0.35 -19.04
C GLY A 127 9.93 -0.35 -19.50
N PRO A 128 9.66 -0.50 -20.80
CA PRO A 128 8.29 -0.43 -21.35
C PRO A 128 7.32 -1.47 -20.77
N THR A 129 7.83 -2.63 -20.39
CA THR A 129 7.09 -3.79 -19.83
C THR A 129 7.67 -4.23 -18.50
N ARG A 130 8.53 -3.40 -17.88
CA ARG A 130 9.17 -3.70 -16.59
C ARG A 130 8.92 -2.57 -15.61
N PHE A 131 8.38 -2.93 -14.47
CA PHE A 131 7.98 -1.99 -13.43
C PHE A 131 8.21 -2.59 -12.04
N SER A 132 7.93 -1.82 -11.00
CA SER A 132 7.93 -2.30 -9.63
C SER A 132 6.57 -2.12 -9.00
N VAL A 133 6.10 -3.14 -8.28
CA VAL A 133 4.94 -3.08 -7.40
C VAL A 133 5.45 -3.11 -5.97
N ASP A 134 5.27 -2.01 -5.24
CA ASP A 134 5.72 -1.85 -3.86
C ASP A 134 7.15 -2.32 -3.56
N GLY A 135 8.08 -2.06 -4.50
CA GLY A 135 9.50 -2.41 -4.36
C GLY A 135 9.88 -3.81 -4.86
N ILE A 136 8.92 -4.63 -5.26
CA ILE A 136 9.17 -5.91 -5.95
C ILE A 136 9.23 -5.65 -7.46
N ALA A 137 10.25 -6.19 -8.14
CA ALA A 137 10.40 -6.02 -9.58
C ALA A 137 9.45 -6.95 -10.34
N VAL A 138 8.85 -6.46 -11.43
CA VAL A 138 7.94 -7.20 -12.30
C VAL A 138 8.44 -7.11 -13.74
N ASP A 139 8.50 -8.26 -14.42
CA ASP A 139 8.68 -8.38 -15.87
C ASP A 139 7.36 -8.86 -16.49
N ALA A 140 6.68 -7.97 -17.22
CA ALA A 140 5.40 -8.22 -17.87
C ALA A 140 5.54 -8.35 -19.40
N ASN A 141 6.69 -8.79 -19.92
CA ASN A 141 6.90 -8.95 -21.36
C ASN A 141 5.88 -9.86 -22.05
N ALA A 142 5.41 -10.91 -21.36
CA ALA A 142 4.42 -11.84 -21.89
C ALA A 142 2.98 -11.29 -21.86
N VAL A 143 2.72 -10.31 -20.99
CA VAL A 143 1.41 -9.66 -20.80
C VAL A 143 1.55 -8.14 -20.75
N PRO A 144 1.92 -7.50 -21.87
CA PRO A 144 2.10 -6.05 -21.90
C PRO A 144 0.81 -5.34 -21.47
N THR A 145 0.94 -4.45 -20.50
CA THR A 145 -0.17 -3.64 -19.97
C THR A 145 0.29 -2.20 -19.80
N THR A 146 -0.63 -1.25 -19.99
CA THR A 146 -0.36 0.18 -19.76
C THR A 146 -0.82 0.52 -18.36
N LEU A 147 0.11 0.89 -17.49
CA LEU A 147 -0.17 1.33 -16.12
C LEU A 147 0.44 2.71 -15.89
N ALA A 148 -0.02 3.38 -14.85
CA ALA A 148 0.55 4.60 -14.32
C ALA A 148 1.09 4.33 -12.91
N ILE A 149 2.10 5.09 -12.50
CA ILE A 149 2.58 5.06 -11.12
C ILE A 149 1.40 5.40 -10.18
N GLY A 150 1.25 4.62 -9.12
CA GLY A 150 0.18 4.73 -8.14
C GLY A 150 -1.02 3.82 -8.42
N MET A 151 -1.18 3.28 -9.62
CA MET A 151 -2.25 2.32 -9.92
C MET A 151 -2.12 1.08 -9.07
N ARG A 152 -3.25 0.61 -8.52
CA ARG A 152 -3.32 -0.67 -7.80
C ARG A 152 -3.47 -1.80 -8.79
N VAL A 153 -2.71 -2.87 -8.57
CA VAL A 153 -2.66 -4.03 -9.46
C VAL A 153 -2.54 -5.31 -8.65
N GLU A 154 -3.11 -6.38 -9.19
CA GLU A 154 -2.81 -7.75 -8.82
C GLU A 154 -2.00 -8.38 -9.95
N VAL A 155 -0.79 -8.81 -9.65
CA VAL A 155 0.11 -9.46 -10.59
C VAL A 155 0.22 -10.93 -10.24
N TYR A 156 -0.11 -11.79 -11.20
CA TYR A 156 0.07 -13.23 -11.10
C TYR A 156 1.28 -13.64 -11.94
N GLY A 157 2.03 -14.63 -11.47
CA GLY A 157 3.15 -15.17 -12.20
C GLY A 157 4.11 -15.97 -11.35
N ALA A 158 5.32 -16.18 -11.86
CA ALA A 158 6.37 -16.91 -11.17
C ALA A 158 7.47 -15.98 -10.70
N MET A 159 7.96 -16.17 -9.48
CA MET A 159 9.08 -15.41 -8.96
C MET A 159 10.41 -16.02 -9.43
N SER A 160 11.27 -15.23 -10.08
CA SER A 160 12.54 -15.68 -10.65
C SER A 160 13.63 -14.66 -10.38
N ASN A 161 14.65 -15.05 -9.59
CA ASN A 161 15.79 -14.20 -9.24
C ASN A 161 15.37 -12.81 -8.70
N GLY A 162 14.33 -12.76 -7.86
CA GLY A 162 13.80 -11.52 -7.27
C GLY A 162 12.95 -10.67 -8.24
N THR A 163 12.62 -11.18 -9.41
CA THR A 163 11.70 -10.55 -10.37
C THR A 163 10.48 -11.42 -10.60
N MET A 164 9.29 -10.85 -10.47
CA MET A 164 8.04 -11.53 -10.81
C MET A 164 7.89 -11.53 -12.33
N VAL A 165 8.01 -12.71 -12.94
CA VAL A 165 7.70 -12.91 -14.35
C VAL A 165 6.18 -13.06 -14.46
N ALA A 166 5.51 -12.00 -14.90
CA ALA A 166 4.06 -11.93 -14.90
C ALA A 166 3.47 -12.77 -16.05
N SER A 167 2.44 -13.53 -15.71
CA SER A 167 1.56 -14.25 -16.64
C SER A 167 0.21 -13.58 -16.80
N ARG A 168 -0.18 -12.73 -15.83
CA ARG A 168 -1.41 -11.94 -15.85
C ARG A 168 -1.24 -10.71 -14.96
N VAL A 169 -1.81 -9.59 -15.38
CA VAL A 169 -1.91 -8.36 -14.57
C VAL A 169 -3.37 -7.91 -14.58
N LYS A 170 -4.00 -7.82 -13.41
CA LYS A 170 -5.31 -7.19 -13.20
C LYS A 170 -5.10 -5.77 -12.68
N VAL A 171 -5.92 -4.84 -13.16
CA VAL A 171 -5.95 -3.46 -12.66
C VAL A 171 -7.17 -3.33 -11.76
N GLU A 172 -6.90 -3.01 -10.50
CA GLU A 172 -7.95 -2.77 -9.52
C GLU A 172 -8.41 -1.32 -9.68
N ASN A 173 -9.54 -1.13 -10.37
CA ASN A 173 -10.15 0.19 -10.49
C ASN A 173 -10.64 0.63 -9.11
N GLN A 174 -10.12 1.75 -8.62
CA GLN A 174 -10.69 2.44 -7.48
C GLN A 174 -11.98 3.14 -7.93
N SER A 175 -13.02 2.35 -8.26
CA SER A 175 -14.35 2.86 -8.56
C SER A 175 -14.97 3.31 -7.25
N GLY A 176 -15.10 4.62 -7.09
CA GLY A 176 -15.71 5.27 -5.93
C GLY A 176 -15.55 6.78 -5.96
N SER A 177 -15.70 7.39 -7.13
CA SER A 177 -16.22 8.75 -7.22
C SER A 177 -17.61 8.59 -7.80
N ASP A 178 -18.53 8.12 -6.96
CA ASP A 178 -19.93 8.03 -7.31
C ASP A 178 -20.40 9.42 -7.72
N ASP A 179 -21.07 9.43 -8.86
CA ASP A 179 -21.61 10.58 -9.54
C ASP A 179 -22.61 11.33 -8.64
N ASN A 180 -22.18 12.39 -7.97
CA ASN A 180 -23.11 13.41 -7.47
C ASN A 180 -23.18 14.57 -8.49
N ALA A 181 -23.62 14.22 -9.69
CA ALA A 181 -24.29 15.15 -10.58
C ALA A 181 -25.79 14.90 -10.44
N ASP A 182 -26.35 15.31 -9.30
CA ASP A 182 -27.78 15.61 -9.21
C ASP A 182 -28.02 16.87 -10.08
N ASP A 183 -28.04 16.67 -11.40
CA ASP A 183 -28.64 17.58 -12.36
C ASP A 183 -30.17 17.46 -12.17
N ASP A 184 -30.69 18.10 -11.12
CA ASP A 184 -32.11 18.44 -11.01
C ASP A 184 -32.41 19.54 -12.04
N ASN A 185 -32.45 19.14 -13.30
CA ASN A 185 -32.91 19.95 -14.41
C ASN A 185 -34.43 19.78 -14.52
N ASP A 186 -35.15 20.26 -13.52
CA ASP A 186 -36.62 20.25 -13.51
C ASP A 186 -37.13 21.51 -14.20
N ALA A 187 -37.19 21.43 -15.54
CA ALA A 187 -37.76 22.47 -16.38
C ALA A 187 -39.16 22.04 -16.89
N ASN A 188 -40.16 22.57 -16.19
CA ASN A 188 -41.50 23.02 -16.64
C ASN A 188 -42.61 21.98 -16.92
N ASP A 189 -43.69 22.07 -16.13
CA ASP A 189 -45.06 22.07 -16.67
C ASP A 189 -46.05 22.89 -15.79
N ASP A 190 -46.32 24.11 -16.27
CA ASP A 190 -47.55 24.92 -16.29
C ASP A 190 -48.57 25.02 -15.11
N SER A 191 -48.64 26.26 -14.59
CA SER A 191 -49.82 27.10 -14.27
C SER A 191 -51.05 26.53 -13.52
N ASP A 192 -51.33 27.07 -12.33
CA ASP A 192 -52.58 27.83 -12.08
C ASP A 192 -52.48 28.74 -10.85
N SER A 193 -53.18 29.86 -10.97
CA SER A 193 -53.41 30.98 -10.08
C SER A 193 -53.90 30.65 -8.66
N GLY A 194 -53.43 31.43 -7.69
CA GLY A 194 -53.93 31.41 -6.32
C GLY A 194 -53.24 32.46 -5.45
N ASN A 195 -53.73 33.69 -5.52
CA ASN A 195 -53.33 34.80 -4.66
C ASN A 195 -54.21 34.80 -3.41
N ASP A 196 -53.69 34.34 -2.27
CA ASP A 196 -54.24 34.62 -0.95
C ASP A 196 -53.18 34.60 0.15
N ASP A 197 -52.86 35.81 0.62
CA ASP A 197 -52.64 36.20 2.00
C ASP A 197 -52.35 35.07 3.01
N LEU A 198 -51.14 35.04 3.55
CA LEU A 198 -50.92 34.72 4.97
C LEU A 198 -49.58 35.29 5.45
N CYS A 199 -49.68 36.56 5.81
CA CYS A 199 -48.80 37.24 6.74
C CYS A 199 -48.95 36.56 8.13
N ASP A 200 -48.19 35.51 8.41
CA ASP A 200 -48.27 34.83 9.71
C ASP A 200 -46.88 34.59 10.30
N ALA A 201 -46.33 35.63 10.93
CA ALA A 201 -45.65 35.55 12.23
C ALA A 201 -45.05 36.91 12.59
N VAL A 202 -45.66 37.50 13.61
CA VAL A 202 -45.38 38.80 14.21
C VAL A 202 -43.93 38.88 14.70
N GLY A 203 -43.14 39.77 14.08
CA GLY A 203 -41.72 39.96 14.40
C GLY A 203 -41.10 41.29 13.97
N LYS A 204 -41.87 42.38 13.98
CA LYS A 204 -41.47 43.80 13.90
C LYS A 204 -40.83 44.35 12.60
N SER A 205 -41.57 45.34 12.08
CA SER A 205 -41.22 46.53 11.29
C SER A 205 -40.98 46.40 9.77
N ALA A 206 -41.86 47.08 9.04
CA ALA A 206 -41.74 47.65 7.70
C ALA A 206 -42.04 46.72 6.50
N CYS A 207 -43.31 46.37 6.34
CA CYS A 207 -43.92 46.32 5.00
C CYS A 207 -44.38 47.75 4.66
N GLU A 208 -43.50 48.51 4.02
CA GLU A 208 -43.88 49.75 3.36
C GLU A 208 -44.59 49.38 2.05
N ASP A 209 -45.91 49.50 2.11
CA ASP A 209 -46.82 49.76 1.00
C ASP A 209 -46.49 51.14 0.43
N ASP A 210 -46.26 51.23 -0.88
CA ASP A 210 -46.34 52.41 -1.76
C ASP A 210 -45.84 51.93 -3.14
N GLY A 211 -46.65 51.43 -4.07
CA GLY A 211 -47.86 52.04 -4.57
C GLY A 211 -47.58 52.78 -5.89
N LYS A 212 -48.03 52.16 -6.99
CA LYS A 212 -48.43 52.70 -8.31
C LYS A 212 -47.43 52.65 -9.47
N ASP A 213 -47.94 52.04 -10.55
CA ASP A 213 -47.81 52.36 -11.99
C ASP A 213 -46.66 53.28 -12.44
#